data_AF-A0A3S8S9C5-F1
#
_entry.id   AF-A0A3S8S9C5-F1
#
_cell.length_a   1.000
_cell.length_b   1.000
_cell.length_c   1.000
_cell.angle_alpha   90.00
_cell.angle_beta   90.00
_cell.angle_gamma   90.00
#
_symmetry.space_group_name_H-M   'P 1'
#
loop_
_entity.id
_entity.type
_entity.pdbx_description
1 polymer ?
#
loop_
_entity_poly.entity_id
_entity_poly.type
_entity_poly.pdbx_seq_one_letter_code
_entity_poly.pdbx_strand_id
1 'polypeptide(L)'
;MKVKFEKGCKSFLKKHSHMQKIAKQKISTAIEKETNTGMTKVKLAIRNEVNGLPCYEFRLNLGKIGSVRIAFTVYNDLATIYFINQIYKNLPLPQRFNEY
;
A
#
# COMPACT_ATOMS: atom_id res chain seq x y z
N MET A 1 11.34 -0.75 8.72
CA MET A 1 10.03 -1.43 8.87
C MET A 1 9.96 -2.69 8.00
N LYS A 2 9.27 -3.75 8.42
CA LYS A 2 9.03 -4.97 7.61
C LYS A 2 7.78 -4.80 6.74
N VAL A 3 7.76 -5.39 5.54
CA VAL A 3 6.60 -5.35 4.64
C VAL A 3 6.18 -6.75 4.18
N LYS A 4 4.89 -7.07 4.32
CA LYS A 4 4.23 -8.28 3.80
C LYS A 4 3.26 -7.89 2.70
N PHE A 5 3.21 -8.65 1.61
CA PHE A 5 2.27 -8.42 0.50
C PHE A 5 1.24 -9.53 0.44
N GLU A 6 -0.04 -9.18 0.47
CA GLU A 6 -1.14 -10.12 0.33
C GLU A 6 -1.45 -10.42 -1.14
N LYS A 7 -2.36 -11.40 -1.35
CA LYS A 7 -2.75 -11.88 -2.68
C LYS A 7 -3.21 -10.77 -3.62
N GLY A 8 -3.85 -9.71 -3.10
CA GLY A 8 -4.30 -8.55 -3.88
C GLY A 8 -3.16 -7.79 -4.57
N CYS A 9 -1.91 -7.93 -4.12
CA CYS A 9 -0.74 -7.33 -4.75
C CYS A 9 -0.15 -8.15 -5.91
N LYS A 10 -0.57 -9.40 -6.09
CA LYS A 10 0.07 -10.37 -7.01
C LYS A 10 0.15 -9.85 -8.44
N SER A 11 -0.94 -9.29 -8.96
CA SER A 11 -0.99 -8.78 -10.35
C SER A 11 -0.01 -7.63 -10.57
N PHE A 12 0.08 -6.70 -9.61
CA PHE A 12 1.03 -5.58 -9.67
C PHE A 12 2.48 -6.08 -9.63
N LEU A 13 2.80 -7.00 -8.70
CA LEU A 13 4.15 -7.53 -8.55
C LEU A 13 4.58 -8.35 -9.78
N LYS A 14 3.67 -9.10 -10.41
CA LYS A 14 3.94 -9.84 -11.65
C LYS A 14 4.21 -8.90 -12.82
N LYS A 15 3.42 -7.83 -12.96
CA LYS A 15 3.60 -6.82 -14.02
C LYS A 15 4.93 -6.08 -13.92
N HIS A 16 5.44 -5.88 -12.70
CA HIS A 16 6.66 -5.13 -12.43
C HIS A 16 7.79 -6.00 -11.84
N SER A 17 7.88 -7.27 -12.24
CA SER A 17 8.83 -8.25 -11.70
C SER A 17 10.28 -7.76 -11.68
N HIS A 18 10.75 -7.17 -12.77
CA HIS A 18 12.10 -6.61 -12.93
C HIS A 18 12.40 -5.43 -11.99
N MET A 19 11.38 -4.68 -11.54
CA MET A 19 11.52 -3.56 -10.60
C MET A 19 11.03 -3.89 -9.18
N GLN A 20 10.67 -5.15 -8.92
CA GLN A 20 9.99 -5.53 -7.69
C GLN A 20 10.83 -5.21 -6.44
N LYS A 21 12.13 -5.47 -6.46
CA LYS A 21 13.03 -5.18 -5.33
C LYS A 21 13.02 -3.69 -4.98
N ILE A 22 13.15 -2.84 -5.99
CA ILE A 22 13.16 -1.37 -5.83
C ILE A 22 11.79 -0.88 -5.35
N ALA A 23 10.70 -1.41 -5.91
CA ALA A 23 9.34 -1.05 -5.51
C ALA A 23 9.09 -1.40 -4.03
N LYS A 24 9.45 -2.63 -3.60
CA LYS A 24 9.31 -3.07 -2.21
C LYS A 24 10.08 -2.17 -1.24
N GLN A 25 11.33 -1.82 -1.59
CA GLN A 25 12.15 -0.94 -0.76
C GLN A 25 11.51 0.46 -0.62
N LYS A 26 11.06 1.05 -1.73
CA LYS A 26 10.40 2.37 -1.70
C LYS A 26 9.11 2.36 -0.89
N ILE A 27 8.30 1.31 -1.02
CA ILE A 27 7.07 1.14 -0.24
C ILE A 27 7.40 1.06 1.25
N SER A 28 8.38 0.23 1.61
CA SER A 28 8.83 0.07 2.99
C SER A 28 9.29 1.39 3.60
N THR A 29 10.19 2.11 2.92
CA THR A 29 10.72 3.40 3.38
C THR A 29 9.63 4.47 3.48
N ALA A 30 8.67 4.49 2.54
CA ALA A 30 7.58 5.44 2.57
C ALA A 30 6.65 5.22 3.76
N ILE A 31 6.23 3.98 4.01
CA ILE A 31 5.34 3.67 5.14
C ILE A 31 6.07 3.87 6.47
N GLU A 32 7.34 3.48 6.58
CA GLU A 32 8.15 3.76 7.77
C GLU A 32 8.21 5.25 8.09
N LYS A 33 8.39 6.09 7.07
CA LYS A 33 8.33 7.54 7.22
C LYS A 33 6.95 7.99 7.71
N GLU A 34 5.87 7.49 7.13
CA GLU A 34 4.52 7.86 7.57
C GLU A 34 4.28 7.44 9.03
N THR A 35 4.65 6.21 9.43
CA THR A 35 4.58 5.77 10.83
C THR A 35 5.35 6.70 11.77
N ASN A 36 6.59 7.07 11.42
CA ASN A 36 7.43 7.97 12.22
C ASN A 36 6.91 9.40 12.30
N THR A 37 6.09 9.82 11.32
CA THR A 37 5.49 11.16 11.29
C THR A 37 4.04 11.17 11.79
N GLY A 38 3.54 10.08 12.36
CA GLY A 38 2.18 9.99 12.87
C GLY A 38 1.11 9.89 11.79
N MET A 39 1.42 9.29 10.64
CA MET A 39 0.46 8.98 9.56
C MET A 39 -0.22 10.22 8.95
N THR A 40 0.48 11.34 8.84
CA THR A 40 -0.13 12.62 8.43
C THR A 40 -0.51 12.72 6.96
N LYS A 41 0.09 11.92 6.06
CA LYS A 41 -0.21 11.97 4.61
C LYS A 41 -0.98 10.75 4.11
N VAL A 42 -1.51 9.95 5.02
CA VAL A 42 -2.36 8.80 4.69
C VAL A 42 -3.82 9.11 5.03
N LYS A 43 -4.74 8.33 4.47
CA LYS A 43 -6.18 8.41 4.75
C LYS A 43 -6.67 7.02 5.15
N LEU A 44 -7.83 6.92 5.79
CA LEU A 44 -8.47 5.61 5.96
C LEU A 44 -8.91 5.09 4.58
N ALA A 45 -8.46 3.88 4.24
CA ALA A 45 -8.80 3.20 2.99
C ALA A 45 -10.24 2.71 3.00
N ILE A 46 -10.68 2.20 4.16
CA ILE A 46 -12.03 1.74 4.45
C ILE A 46 -12.43 2.26 5.83
N ARG A 47 -13.74 2.33 6.10
CA ARG A 47 -14.27 2.74 7.41
C ARG A 47 -14.11 1.65 8.47
N ASN A 48 -14.15 0.40 8.03
CA ASN A 48 -14.04 -0.76 8.90
C ASN A 48 -12.56 -1.10 9.14
N GLU A 49 -12.31 -1.83 10.21
CA GLU A 49 -10.99 -2.37 10.49
C GLU A 49 -10.76 -3.68 9.73
N VAL A 50 -9.49 -3.95 9.40
CA VAL A 50 -9.05 -5.25 8.88
C VAL A 50 -8.33 -5.96 10.01
N ASN A 51 -8.88 -7.07 10.51
CA ASN A 51 -8.35 -7.81 11.66
C ASN A 51 -8.13 -6.93 12.91
N GLY A 52 -9.06 -6.01 13.20
CA GLY A 52 -8.96 -5.11 14.36
C GLY A 52 -7.94 -3.97 14.19
N LEU A 53 -7.45 -3.75 12.96
CA LEU A 53 -6.49 -2.69 12.64
C LEU A 53 -7.09 -1.69 11.64
N PRO A 54 -6.85 -0.37 11.84
CA PRO A 54 -7.17 0.62 10.83
C PRO A 54 -6.43 0.35 9.52
N CYS A 55 -7.16 0.33 8.42
CA CYS A 55 -6.60 0.19 7.08
C CYS A 55 -6.43 1.56 6.45
N TYR A 56 -5.18 1.91 6.12
CA TYR A 56 -4.81 3.19 5.56
C TYR A 56 -4.53 3.10 4.06
N GLU A 57 -4.70 4.20 3.33
CA GLU A 57 -4.21 4.37 1.96
C GLU A 57 -3.43 5.66 1.76
N PHE A 58 -2.48 5.61 0.84
CA PHE A 58 -1.80 6.81 0.34
C PHE A 58 -1.30 6.63 -1.08
N ARG A 59 -0.99 7.78 -1.70
CA ARG A 59 -0.38 7.84 -3.03
C ARG A 59 1.14 7.84 -2.90
N LEU A 60 1.80 6.91 -3.56
CA LEU A 60 3.25 6.84 -3.65
C LEU A 60 3.71 6.92 -5.12
N ASN A 61 4.81 7.63 -5.38
CA ASN A 61 5.47 7.59 -6.69
C ASN A 61 6.61 6.57 -6.66
N LEU A 62 6.54 5.55 -7.52
CA LEU A 62 7.54 4.48 -7.61
C LEU A 62 8.59 4.72 -8.69
N GLY A 63 8.69 5.93 -9.24
CA GLY A 63 9.64 6.30 -10.30
C GLY A 63 9.12 5.82 -11.66
N LYS A 64 9.89 4.97 -12.35
CA LYS A 64 9.54 4.46 -13.69
C LYS A 64 8.22 3.66 -13.74
N ILE A 65 7.79 3.09 -12.61
CA ILE A 65 6.48 2.42 -12.49
C ILE A 65 5.33 3.46 -12.51
N GLY A 66 5.60 4.71 -12.14
CA GLY A 66 4.60 5.75 -11.98
C GLY A 66 3.99 5.79 -10.59
N SER A 67 2.87 6.50 -10.47
CA SER A 67 2.19 6.69 -9.19
C SER A 67 1.19 5.57 -8.90
N VAL A 68 1.21 5.09 -7.66
CA VAL A 68 0.34 4.03 -7.17
C VAL A 68 -0.42 4.48 -5.93
N ARG A 69 -1.61 3.88 -5.70
CA ARG A 69 -2.26 3.85 -4.39
C ARG A 69 -1.90 2.55 -3.70
N ILE A 70 -1.60 2.65 -2.42
CA ILE A 70 -1.23 1.51 -1.57
C ILE A 70 -2.21 1.51 -0.42
N ALA A 71 -2.85 0.38 -0.16
CA ALA A 71 -3.64 0.19 1.06
C ALA A 71 -3.00 -0.85 1.98
N PHE A 72 -2.93 -0.53 3.26
CA PHE A 72 -2.12 -1.26 4.23
C PHE A 72 -2.60 -1.09 5.67
N THR A 73 -2.30 -2.07 6.51
CA THR A 73 -2.34 -1.96 7.98
C THR A 73 -0.92 -1.96 8.53
N VAL A 74 -0.74 -1.45 9.75
CA VAL A 74 0.54 -1.50 10.46
C VAL A 74 0.30 -2.06 11.86
N TYR A 75 1.13 -3.02 12.26
CA TYR A 75 1.15 -3.58 13.61
C TYR A 75 2.57 -4.07 13.93
N ASN A 76 3.11 -3.71 15.09
CA ASN A 76 4.44 -4.13 15.58
C ASN A 76 5.55 -4.10 14.48
N ASP A 77 5.77 -2.92 13.88
CA ASP A 77 6.75 -2.68 12.80
C ASP A 77 6.61 -3.54 11.54
N LEU A 78 5.44 -4.19 11.37
CA LEU A 78 5.06 -4.90 10.16
C LEU A 78 3.92 -4.16 9.47
N ALA A 79 4.17 -3.73 8.23
CA ALA A 79 3.12 -3.28 7.34
C ALA A 79 2.62 -4.43 6.46
N THR A 80 1.32 -4.68 6.48
CA THR A 80 0.66 -5.65 5.58
C THR A 80 -0.01 -4.89 4.45
N ILE A 81 0.45 -5.13 3.22
CA ILE A 81 -0.04 -4.46 2.02
C ILE A 81 -1.10 -5.34 1.35
N TYR A 82 -2.33 -4.84 1.32
CA TYR A 82 -3.46 -5.57 0.76
C TYR A 82 -3.58 -5.35 -0.74
N PHE A 83 -3.28 -4.13 -1.21
CA PHE A 83 -3.42 -3.79 -2.62
C PHE A 83 -2.47 -2.70 -3.05
N ILE A 84 -2.09 -2.77 -4.33
CA ILE A 84 -1.34 -1.73 -5.02
C ILE A 84 -2.00 -1.52 -6.37
N ASN A 85 -2.49 -0.31 -6.62
CA ASN A 85 -3.07 0.05 -7.90
C ASN A 85 -2.30 1.18 -8.55
N GLN A 86 -2.00 1.05 -9.83
CA GLN A 86 -1.44 2.15 -10.59
C GLN A 86 -2.55 3.14 -10.93
N ILE A 87 -2.34 4.41 -10.61
CA ILE A 87 -3.31 5.47 -10.88
C ILE A 87 -3.17 5.87 -12.34
N TYR A 88 -4.07 5.38 -13.21
CA TYR A 88 -4.07 5.78 -14.63
C TYR A 88 -4.94 7.01 -14.92
N LYS A 89 -5.94 7.27 -14.09
CA LYS A 89 -6.73 8.51 -13.92
C LYS A 89 -7.18 8.50 -12.44
N ASN A 90 -7.73 9.56 -11.86
CA ASN A 90 -8.10 9.68 -10.43
C ASN A 90 -9.19 8.67 -9.93
N LEU A 91 -9.13 7.40 -10.32
CA LEU A 91 -10.03 6.36 -9.85
C LEU A 91 -9.78 6.09 -8.36
N PRO A 92 -10.87 5.91 -7.59
CA PRO A 92 -10.80 5.40 -6.23
C PRO A 92 -10.26 3.96 -6.21
N LEU A 93 -9.80 3.50 -5.05
CA LEU A 93 -9.49 2.09 -4.85
C LEU A 93 -10.73 1.22 -5.19
N PRO A 94 -10.56 0.02 -5.78
CA PRO A 94 -11.69 -0.82 -6.16
C PRO A 94 -12.57 -1.17 -4.95
N GLN A 95 -13.90 -1.12 -5.11
CA GLN A 95 -14.88 -1.42 -4.06
C GLN A 95 -14.74 -2.82 -3.42
N ARG A 96 -14.11 -3.78 -4.12
CA ARG A 96 -13.78 -5.12 -3.60
C ARG A 96 -12.76 -5.12 -2.44
N PHE A 97 -12.33 -3.96 -1.98
CA PHE A 97 -11.56 -3.82 -0.76
C PHE A 97 -12.33 -4.21 0.52
N ASN A 98 -13.67 -4.18 0.49
CA ASN A 98 -14.51 -4.54 1.64
C ASN A 98 -14.59 -6.06 1.89
N GLU A 99 -13.90 -6.88 1.09
CA GLU A 99 -13.88 -8.35 1.22
C GLU A 99 -12.58 -8.88 1.86
N TYR A 100 -11.72 -8.00 2.40
CA TYR A 100 -10.49 -8.36 3.14
C TYR A 100 -10.66 -8.29 4.65
#